data_AF-A0AAJ1K4A4-F1
#
_entry.id   AF-A0AAJ1K4A4-F1
#
_cell.length_a   1.000
_cell.length_b   1.000
_cell.length_c   1.000
_cell.angle_alpha   90.00
_cell.angle_beta   90.00
_cell.angle_gamma   90.00
#
_symmetry.space_group_name_H-M   'P 1'
#
loop_
_entity.id
_entity.type
_entity.pdbx_description
1 polymer ?
#
loop_
_entity_poly.entity_id
_entity_poly.type
_entity_poly.pdbx_seq_one_letter_code
_entity_poly.pdbx_strand_id
1 'polypeptide(L)'
;MLLEDNFDNLEDDEVFQFLAGTFHQDTSYEEALQELLEEVSKEYLQDAVIFLTEFIQSDYSNTEKNEYIRYSADGIYFDGLEVTPLEWLEQTVKTIKQALKNN
;
A
#
# COMPACT_ATOMS: atom_id res chain seq x y z
N MET A 1 -10.69 -6.85 21.26
CA MET A 1 -9.94 -7.77 20.38
C MET A 1 -8.96 -6.88 19.66
N LEU A 2 -7.66 -7.09 19.91
CA LEU A 2 -6.61 -6.29 19.26
C LEU A 2 -6.50 -6.77 17.81
N LEU A 3 -6.20 -5.86 16.88
CA LEU A 3 -6.05 -6.12 15.43
C LEU A 3 -5.13 -7.33 15.14
N GLU A 4 -4.19 -7.63 16.03
CA GLU A 4 -3.24 -8.75 15.93
C GLU A 4 -3.91 -10.13 15.84
N ASP A 5 -5.09 -10.33 16.43
CA ASP A 5 -5.76 -11.65 16.45
C ASP A 5 -6.58 -11.94 15.17
N ASN A 6 -6.70 -10.99 14.23
CA ASN A 6 -7.54 -11.11 13.03
C ASN A 6 -6.77 -11.29 11.72
N PHE A 7 -5.44 -11.27 11.76
CA PHE A 7 -4.60 -11.37 10.57
C PHE A 7 -3.57 -12.52 10.69
N ASP A 8 -4.07 -13.73 10.88
CA ASP A 8 -3.24 -14.92 10.73
C ASP A 8 -2.66 -14.97 9.30
N ASN A 9 -1.33 -15.05 9.17
CA ASN A 9 -0.54 -15.12 7.91
C ASN A 9 -0.40 -13.82 7.09
N LEU A 10 -0.27 -12.65 7.75
CA LEU A 10 0.14 -11.40 7.07
C LEU A 10 1.45 -11.54 6.28
N GLU A 11 2.35 -12.41 6.72
CA GLU A 11 3.63 -12.64 6.04
C GLU A 11 3.45 -13.19 4.61
N ASP A 12 2.32 -13.82 4.29
CA ASP A 12 2.01 -14.32 2.94
C ASP A 12 1.06 -13.38 2.16
N ASP A 13 0.60 -12.28 2.75
CA ASP A 13 -0.30 -11.32 2.10
C ASP A 13 0.49 -10.32 1.24
N GLU A 14 0.22 -10.30 -0.07
CA GLU A 14 0.93 -9.46 -1.03
C GLU A 14 0.74 -7.96 -0.77
N VAL A 15 -0.41 -7.56 -0.24
CA VAL A 15 -0.68 -6.15 0.13
C VAL A 15 0.15 -5.77 1.34
N PHE A 16 0.20 -6.63 2.36
CA PHE A 16 1.03 -6.40 3.55
C PHE A 16 2.51 -6.30 3.16
N GLN A 17 3.03 -7.30 2.42
CA GLN A 17 4.42 -7.32 1.98
C GLN A 17 4.79 -6.09 1.15
N PHE A 18 3.91 -5.67 0.25
CA PHE A 18 4.10 -4.45 -0.52
C PHE A 18 4.15 -3.21 0.37
N LEU A 19 3.17 -3.04 1.27
CA LEU A 19 3.06 -1.82 2.08
C LEU A 19 4.19 -1.74 3.13
N ALA A 20 4.45 -2.82 3.85
CA ALA A 20 5.48 -2.89 4.88
C ALA A 20 6.90 -2.85 4.27
N GLY A 21 7.10 -3.47 3.11
CA GLY A 21 8.38 -3.45 2.42
C GLY A 21 8.70 -2.12 1.74
N THR A 22 7.69 -1.38 1.28
CA THR A 22 7.90 -0.12 0.55
C THR A 22 7.84 1.11 1.46
N PHE A 23 6.88 1.17 2.38
CA PHE A 23 6.56 2.36 3.15
C PHE A 23 6.86 2.17 4.64
N HIS A 24 8.09 1.73 4.94
CA HIS A 24 8.59 1.56 6.31
C HIS A 24 9.11 2.88 6.88
N GLN A 25 9.17 2.97 8.22
CA GLN A 25 9.51 4.17 8.98
C GLN A 25 10.88 4.83 8.69
N ASP A 26 11.77 4.18 7.94
CA ASP A 26 13.11 4.71 7.68
C ASP A 26 13.19 5.59 6.43
N THR A 27 12.10 5.72 5.67
CA THR A 27 12.05 6.50 4.42
C THR A 27 10.84 7.42 4.37
N SER A 28 10.96 8.56 3.71
CA SER A 28 9.81 9.43 3.44
C SER A 28 8.91 8.83 2.36
N TYR A 29 7.63 9.22 2.34
CA TYR A 29 6.69 8.74 1.31
C TYR A 29 7.19 9.05 -0.10
N GLU A 30 7.72 10.26 -0.32
CA GLU A 30 8.22 10.69 -1.61
C GLU A 30 9.45 9.88 -2.06
N GLU A 31 10.38 9.61 -1.14
CA GLU A 31 11.58 8.81 -1.42
C GLU A 31 11.20 7.35 -1.70
N ALA A 32 10.39 6.72 -0.83
CA ALA A 32 9.87 5.37 -1.02
C ALA A 32 9.18 5.18 -2.37
N LEU A 33 8.32 6.15 -2.74
CA LEU A 33 7.59 6.09 -4.00
C LEU A 33 8.53 6.28 -5.20
N GLN A 34 9.55 7.12 -5.09
CA GLN A 34 10.54 7.27 -6.15
C GLN A 34 11.36 5.99 -6.33
N GLU A 35 11.89 5.41 -5.25
CA GLU A 35 12.65 4.16 -5.27
C GLU A 35 11.82 3.01 -5.84
N LEU A 36 10.56 2.88 -5.42
CA LEU A 36 9.62 1.90 -5.97
C LEU A 36 9.51 2.03 -7.51
N LEU A 37 9.41 3.24 -8.04
CA LEU A 37 9.20 3.46 -9.47
C LEU A 37 10.48 3.35 -10.31
N GLU A 38 11.64 3.58 -9.72
CA GLU A 38 12.94 3.56 -10.41
C GLU A 38 13.66 2.20 -10.32
N GLU A 39 13.54 1.52 -9.19
CA GLU A 39 14.35 0.33 -8.89
C GLU A 39 13.59 -0.99 -9.09
N VAL A 40 12.27 -0.98 -8.91
CA VAL A 40 11.46 -2.20 -8.99
C VAL A 40 11.09 -2.53 -10.43
N SER A 41 11.03 -3.83 -10.73
CA SER A 41 10.75 -4.31 -12.08
C SER A 41 9.36 -3.90 -12.55
N LYS A 42 9.23 -3.62 -13.85
CA LYS A 42 7.94 -3.30 -14.48
C LYS A 42 6.91 -4.42 -14.26
N GLU A 43 7.35 -5.68 -14.30
CA GLU A 43 6.51 -6.86 -14.06
C GLU A 43 5.93 -6.84 -12.64
N TYR A 44 6.77 -6.64 -11.63
CA TYR A 44 6.28 -6.56 -10.26
C TYR A 44 5.35 -5.36 -10.04
N LEU A 45 5.63 -4.21 -10.64
CA LEU A 45 4.71 -3.05 -10.56
C LEU A 45 3.35 -3.34 -11.21
N GLN A 46 3.29 -4.20 -12.24
CA GLN A 46 2.03 -4.65 -12.84
C GLN A 46 1.27 -5.58 -11.89
N ASP A 47 1.98 -6.52 -11.26
CA ASP A 47 1.40 -7.43 -10.26
C ASP A 47 0.89 -6.65 -9.04
N ALA A 48 1.66 -5.67 -8.54
CA ALA A 48 1.26 -4.76 -7.48
C ALA A 48 -0.01 -4.00 -7.81
N VAL A 49 -0.13 -3.51 -9.04
CA VAL A 49 -1.37 -2.88 -9.47
C VAL A 49 -2.57 -3.83 -9.40
N ILE A 50 -2.39 -5.12 -9.68
CA ILE A 50 -3.46 -6.13 -9.64
C ILE A 50 -3.88 -6.37 -8.19
N PHE A 51 -2.99 -6.87 -7.33
CA PHE A 51 -3.38 -7.26 -5.96
C PHE A 51 -3.84 -6.06 -5.12
N LEU A 52 -3.26 -4.87 -5.31
CA LEU A 52 -3.73 -3.66 -4.62
C LEU A 52 -5.13 -3.24 -5.11
N THR A 53 -5.41 -3.36 -6.41
CA THR A 53 -6.74 -3.04 -6.94
C THR A 53 -7.78 -4.04 -6.42
N GLU A 54 -7.44 -5.33 -6.33
CA GLU A 54 -8.31 -6.37 -5.77
C GLU A 54 -8.61 -6.11 -4.30
N PHE A 55 -7.61 -5.74 -3.50
CA PHE A 55 -7.79 -5.35 -2.09
C PHE A 55 -8.72 -4.12 -1.96
N ILE A 56 -8.49 -3.07 -2.73
CA ILE A 56 -9.34 -1.86 -2.72
C ILE A 56 -10.79 -2.21 -3.04
N GLN A 57 -11.00 -3.11 -4.01
CA GLN A 57 -12.32 -3.52 -4.50
C GLN A 57 -12.98 -4.65 -3.70
N SER A 58 -12.29 -5.21 -2.71
CA SER A 58 -12.80 -6.29 -1.87
C SER A 58 -14.04 -5.90 -1.05
N ASP A 59 -14.72 -6.90 -0.51
CA ASP A 59 -15.93 -6.73 0.30
C ASP A 59 -15.65 -6.19 1.72
N TYR A 60 -14.38 -5.99 2.11
CA TYR A 60 -14.06 -5.35 3.38
C TYR A 60 -14.65 -3.94 3.44
N SER A 61 -15.15 -3.57 4.62
CA SER A 61 -15.60 -2.22 4.87
C SER A 61 -14.45 -1.22 4.72
N ASN A 62 -14.78 0.04 4.45
CA ASN A 62 -13.77 1.09 4.39
C ASN A 62 -13.03 1.23 5.72
N THR A 63 -13.68 0.98 6.87
CA THR A 63 -13.02 1.00 8.18
C THR A 63 -11.96 -0.09 8.29
N GLU A 64 -12.29 -1.34 7.94
CA GLU A 64 -11.33 -2.45 7.96
C GLU A 64 -10.15 -2.20 7.01
N LYS A 65 -10.41 -1.71 5.79
CA LYS A 65 -9.34 -1.34 4.84
C LYS A 65 -8.43 -0.25 5.40
N ASN A 66 -9.01 0.79 6.00
CA ASN A 66 -8.23 1.88 6.57
C ASN A 66 -7.36 1.43 7.75
N GLU A 67 -7.89 0.58 8.63
CA GLU A 67 -7.15 0.01 9.75
C GLU A 67 -6.01 -0.89 9.27
N TYR A 68 -6.28 -1.74 8.27
CA TYR A 68 -5.29 -2.61 7.65
C TYR A 68 -4.14 -1.84 7.00
N ILE A 69 -4.44 -0.82 6.18
CA ILE A 69 -3.43 -0.01 5.51
C ILE A 69 -2.59 0.74 6.54
N ARG A 70 -3.23 1.33 7.56
CA ARG A 70 -2.52 2.02 8.64
C ARG A 70 -1.57 1.10 9.40
N TYR A 71 -1.98 -0.15 9.62
CA TYR A 71 -1.14 -1.16 10.26
C TYR A 71 0.03 -1.57 9.36
N SER A 72 -0.22 -1.75 8.06
CA SER A 72 0.77 -2.30 7.11
C SER A 72 1.79 -1.26 6.63
N ALA A 73 1.37 -0.01 6.43
CA ALA A 73 2.23 1.09 6.00
C ALA A 73 2.69 1.91 7.23
N ASP A 74 3.45 1.26 8.11
CA ASP A 74 3.84 1.77 9.42
C ASP A 74 4.75 3.02 9.37
N GLY A 75 5.37 3.30 8.22
CA GLY A 75 6.13 4.52 7.97
C GLY A 75 5.28 5.75 7.60
N ILE A 76 3.97 5.60 7.38
CA ILE A 76 3.10 6.69 6.94
C ILE A 76 2.33 7.30 8.12
N TYR A 77 2.59 8.58 8.40
CA TYR A 77 1.83 9.33 9.40
C TYR A 77 0.50 9.85 8.83
N PHE A 78 -0.50 8.98 8.75
CA PHE A 78 -1.82 9.29 8.18
C PHE A 78 -2.58 10.41 8.90
N ASP A 79 -2.38 10.59 10.21
CA ASP A 79 -3.09 11.65 10.96
C ASP A 79 -2.62 13.06 10.59
N GLY A 80 -1.47 13.17 9.92
CA GLY A 80 -0.97 14.42 9.34
C GLY A 80 -1.42 14.66 7.90
N LEU A 81 -2.12 13.71 7.28
CA LEU A 81 -2.61 13.80 5.91
C LEU A 81 -4.07 14.27 5.88
N GLU A 82 -4.45 14.95 4.80
CA GLU A 82 -5.84 15.33 4.54
C GLU A 82 -6.65 14.22 3.82
N VAL A 83 -6.09 13.01 3.77
CA VAL A 83 -6.68 11.84 3.10
C VAL A 83 -6.72 10.64 4.03
N THR A 84 -7.72 9.78 3.86
CA THR A 84 -7.77 8.49 4.56
C THR A 84 -6.70 7.53 4.02
N PRO A 85 -6.27 6.52 4.80
CA PRO A 85 -5.37 5.48 4.31
C PRO A 85 -5.82 4.81 3.01
N LEU A 86 -7.13 4.55 2.85
CA LEU A 86 -7.70 3.98 1.62
C LEU A 86 -7.56 4.94 0.43
N GLU A 87 -7.92 6.21 0.60
CA GLU A 87 -7.76 7.21 -0.47
C GLU A 87 -6.28 7.41 -0.85
N TRP A 88 -5.38 7.36 0.14
CA TRP A 88 -3.94 7.38 -0.10
C TRP A 88 -3.50 6.17 -0.94
N LEU A 89 -3.96 4.96 -0.62
CA LEU A 89 -3.62 3.76 -1.40
C LEU A 89 -4.15 3.83 -2.83
N GLU A 90 -5.38 4.33 -3.02
CA GLU A 90 -5.95 4.58 -4.35
C GLU A 90 -5.09 5.54 -5.18
N GLN A 91 -4.55 6.59 -4.54
CA GLN A 91 -3.63 7.53 -5.18
C GLN A 91 -2.29 6.88 -5.53
N THR A 92 -1.71 6.08 -4.63
CA THR A 92 -0.48 5.32 -4.87
C THR A 92 -0.64 4.40 -6.08
N VAL A 93 -1.73 3.61 -6.13
CA VAL A 93 -2.04 2.74 -7.29
C VAL A 93 -2.19 3.55 -8.58
N LYS A 94 -2.80 4.74 -8.51
CA LYS A 94 -2.92 5.63 -9.68
C LYS A 94 -1.56 6.12 -10.16
N THR A 95 -0.66 6.46 -9.26
CA THR A 95 0.71 6.89 -9.60
C THR A 95 1.48 5.76 -10.27
N ILE A 96 1.44 4.54 -9.73
CA ILE A 96 2.10 3.36 -10.34
C ILE A 96 1.54 3.11 -11.75
N LYS A 97 0.21 3.16 -11.92
CA LYS A 97 -0.44 3.03 -13.25
C LYS A 97 0.01 4.11 -14.23
N GLN A 98 0.32 5.32 -13.78
CA GLN A 98 0.82 6.39 -14.64
C GLN A 98 2.28 6.16 -15.04
N ALA A 99 3.13 5.76 -14.10
CA ALA A 99 4.52 5.43 -14.38
C ALA A 99 4.65 4.28 -15.39
N LEU A 100 3.81 3.24 -15.27
CA LEU A 100 3.78 2.11 -16.21
C LEU A 100 3.35 2.47 -17.64
N LYS A 101 2.60 3.58 -17.82
CA LYS A 101 2.18 4.07 -19.15
C LYS A 101 3.23 4.94 -19.83
N ASN A 102 4.08 5.58 -19.03
CA ASN A 102 5.10 6.52 -19.50
C ASN A 102 6.45 5.83 -19.80
N ASN A 103 6.58 4.55 -19.45
CA ASN A 103 7.75 3.69 -19.65
C ASN A 103 7.49 2.55 -20.64
#